data_AF-A0A2P8FVI6-F1
#
_entry.id   AF-A0A2P8FVI6-F1
#
_cell.length_a   1.000
_cell.length_b   1.000
_cell.length_c   1.000
_cell.angle_alpha   90.00
_cell.angle_beta   90.00
_cell.angle_gamma   90.00
#
_symmetry.space_group_name_H-M   'P 1'
#
loop_
_entity.id
_entity.type
_entity.pdbx_description
1 polymer ?
#
loop_
_entity_poly.entity_id
_entity_poly.type
_entity_poly.pdbx_seq_one_letter_code
_entity_poly.pdbx_strand_id
1 'polypeptide(L)'
;MNIIELLKSPWPWYVAGPLIGLTVPVLLLLGNKSFGISSSLRHICAAVIPAGLPFFKYNWRKEAWNLFFVTGIVIGGFVGNFWLGNPDAIVVADDTRQTLSALGVTDFSGLMPADIFAVSNVFTLKGLIFLVFGGFLVGFGTRYAGGCTSGHAIMGLSNLQWPSLVATLSFMIGGFACTHLLLPFFLHFVL
;
A
#
# COMPACT_ATOMS: atom_id res chain seq x y z
N MET A 1 8.65 24.56 -18.09
CA MET A 1 8.71 23.39 -17.20
C MET A 1 9.69 22.40 -17.77
N ASN A 2 10.81 22.18 -17.09
CA ASN A 2 11.77 21.14 -17.50
C ASN A 2 11.18 19.75 -17.25
N ILE A 3 11.66 18.72 -17.95
CA ILE A 3 11.12 17.35 -17.81
C ILE A 3 11.21 16.84 -16.36
N ILE A 4 12.25 17.25 -15.63
CA ILE A 4 12.44 16.93 -14.22
C ILE A 4 11.40 17.63 -13.34
N GLU A 5 11.03 18.88 -13.64
CA GLU A 5 9.97 19.60 -12.92
C GLU A 5 8.60 18.96 -13.16
N LEU A 6 8.32 18.54 -14.39
CA LEU A 6 7.11 17.81 -14.73
C LEU A 6 7.02 16.48 -13.95
N LEU A 7 8.13 15.75 -13.82
CA LEU A 7 8.17 14.51 -13.05
C LEU A 7 8.02 14.72 -11.53
N LYS A 8 8.46 15.87 -11.00
CA LYS A 8 8.31 16.22 -9.57
C LYS A 8 6.93 16.77 -9.22
N SER A 9 6.23 17.37 -10.18
CA SER A 9 4.89 17.92 -9.96
C SER A 9 3.88 16.82 -9.59
N PRO A 10 2.80 17.12 -8.84
CA PRO A 10 1.74 16.15 -8.58
C PRO A 10 0.93 15.91 -9.86
N TRP A 11 0.80 14.65 -10.27
CA TRP A 11 0.09 14.32 -11.51
C TRP A 11 -1.40 14.25 -11.26
N PRO A 12 -2.23 14.86 -12.12
CA PRO A 12 -3.67 14.74 -12.01
C PRO A 12 -4.12 13.27 -12.08
N TRP A 13 -5.18 12.95 -11.33
CA TRP A 13 -5.71 11.59 -11.24
C TRP A 13 -6.10 11.01 -12.61
N TYR A 14 -6.56 11.85 -13.54
CA TYR A 14 -6.94 11.45 -14.90
C TYR A 14 -5.72 11.14 -15.81
N VAL A 15 -4.50 11.46 -15.37
CA VAL A 15 -3.25 11.06 -16.04
C VAL A 15 -2.66 9.84 -15.34
N ALA A 16 -2.47 9.93 -14.02
CA ALA A 16 -1.87 8.87 -13.23
C ALA A 16 -2.71 7.58 -13.24
N GLY A 17 -4.03 7.71 -13.13
CA GLY A 17 -4.97 6.58 -13.12
C GLY A 17 -4.89 5.73 -14.38
N PRO A 18 -5.11 6.31 -15.59
CA PRO A 18 -4.95 5.57 -16.84
C PRO A 18 -3.55 4.98 -17.03
N LEU A 19 -2.47 5.67 -16.63
CA LEU A 19 -1.11 5.12 -16.72
C LEU A 19 -0.91 3.88 -15.85
N ILE A 20 -1.39 3.91 -14.60
CA ILE A 20 -1.38 2.74 -13.71
C ILE A 20 -2.25 1.63 -14.32
N GLY A 21 -3.44 1.97 -14.83
CA GLY A 21 -4.34 1.02 -15.48
C GLY A 21 -3.72 0.35 -16.69
N LEU A 22 -2.99 1.09 -17.53
CA LEU A 22 -2.28 0.58 -18.71
C LEU A 22 -1.16 -0.39 -18.37
N THR A 23 -0.63 -0.39 -17.14
CA THR A 23 0.35 -1.41 -16.74
C THR A 23 -0.24 -2.81 -16.80
N VAL A 24 -1.54 -2.98 -16.56
CA VAL A 24 -2.23 -4.28 -16.60
C VAL A 24 -2.24 -4.90 -18.00
N PRO A 25 -2.78 -4.26 -19.07
CA PRO A 25 -2.73 -4.82 -20.41
C PRO A 25 -1.29 -4.95 -20.92
N VAL A 26 -0.36 -4.06 -20.56
CA VAL A 26 1.05 -4.20 -20.92
C VAL A 26 1.63 -5.50 -20.34
N LEU A 27 1.40 -5.78 -19.06
CA LEU A 27 1.89 -6.99 -18.40
C LEU A 27 1.21 -8.27 -18.90
N LEU A 28 -0.10 -8.19 -19.17
CA LEU A 28 -0.88 -9.32 -19.66
C LEU A 28 -0.57 -9.65 -21.13
N LEU A 29 -0.53 -8.65 -22.01
CA LEU A 29 -0.32 -8.85 -23.44
C LEU A 29 1.14 -9.17 -23.79
N LEU A 30 2.11 -8.53 -23.13
CA LEU A 30 3.53 -8.75 -23.45
C LEU A 30 4.14 -9.94 -22.70
N GLY A 31 3.68 -10.22 -21.48
CA GLY A 31 4.34 -11.17 -20.59
C GLY A 31 3.46 -12.30 -20.06
N ASN A 32 2.14 -12.24 -20.26
CA ASN A 32 1.16 -13.08 -19.58
C ASN A 32 1.46 -13.19 -18.07
N LYS A 33 1.88 -12.08 -17.46
CA LYS A 33 2.30 -12.02 -16.05
C LYS A 33 1.21 -11.40 -15.20
N SER A 34 1.07 -11.91 -13.98
CA SER A 34 0.13 -11.38 -13.00
C SER A 34 0.71 -10.19 -12.23
N PHE A 35 -0.17 -9.27 -11.82
CA PHE A 35 0.14 -8.12 -10.98
C PHE A 35 -0.37 -8.39 -9.56
N GLY A 36 0.54 -8.64 -8.61
CA GLY A 36 0.19 -8.97 -7.23
C GLY A 36 1.36 -8.83 -6.26
N ILE A 37 1.16 -8.05 -5.18
CA ILE A 37 2.21 -7.78 -4.18
C ILE A 37 2.15 -8.77 -3.02
N SER A 38 0.95 -9.15 -2.58
CA SER A 38 0.76 -9.98 -1.38
C SER A 38 1.28 -11.41 -1.52
N SER A 39 1.26 -11.96 -2.73
CA SER A 39 1.89 -13.25 -3.04
C SER A 39 3.41 -13.20 -2.84
N SER A 40 4.07 -12.09 -3.17
CA SER A 40 5.51 -11.90 -2.98
C SER A 40 5.95 -12.08 -1.53
N LEU A 41 5.18 -11.58 -0.56
CA LEU A 41 5.47 -11.79 0.86
C LEU A 41 5.44 -13.29 1.22
N ARG A 42 4.48 -14.05 0.69
CA ARG A 42 4.42 -15.51 0.86
C ARG A 42 5.63 -16.21 0.22
N HIS A 43 6.04 -15.78 -0.97
CA HIS A 43 7.21 -16.34 -1.66
C HIS A 43 8.51 -16.11 -0.88
N ILE A 44 8.68 -14.90 -0.31
CA ILE A 44 9.82 -14.58 0.55
C ILE A 44 9.81 -15.47 1.79
N CYS A 45 8.67 -15.60 2.47
CA CYS A 45 8.54 -16.50 3.62
C CYS A 45 8.86 -17.95 3.26
N ALA A 46 8.38 -18.45 2.12
CA ALA A 46 8.66 -19.82 1.65
C ALA A 46 10.14 -20.04 1.30
N ALA A 47 10.87 -18.99 0.92
CA ALA A 47 12.29 -19.06 0.57
C ALA A 47 13.21 -18.97 1.79
N VAL A 48 12.84 -18.16 2.80
CA VAL A 48 13.69 -17.82 3.95
C VAL A 48 13.35 -18.62 5.20
N ILE A 49 12.08 -19.00 5.39
CA ILE A 49 11.64 -19.75 6.58
C ILE A 49 11.61 -21.23 6.22
N PRO A 50 12.53 -22.07 6.72
CA PRO A 50 12.52 -23.52 6.51
C PRO A 50 11.48 -24.17 7.43
N ALA A 51 10.24 -23.70 7.37
CA ALA A 51 9.14 -24.31 8.09
C ALA A 51 8.63 -25.51 7.28
N GLY A 52 8.62 -26.71 7.88
CA GLY A 52 8.09 -27.94 7.28
C GLY A 52 6.57 -27.93 7.01
N LEU A 53 5.94 -26.75 7.03
CA LEU A 53 4.51 -26.54 6.87
C LEU A 53 4.10 -26.74 5.40
N PRO A 54 3.00 -27.48 5.11
CA PRO A 54 2.50 -27.68 3.75
C PRO A 54 2.27 -26.37 2.97
N PHE A 55 1.92 -25.29 3.68
CA PHE A 55 1.65 -23.99 3.07
C PHE A 55 2.87 -23.37 2.35
N PHE A 56 4.09 -23.66 2.79
CA PHE A 56 5.33 -23.16 2.19
C PHE A 56 6.00 -24.18 1.26
N LYS A 57 5.49 -25.40 1.17
CA LYS A 57 6.01 -26.46 0.30
C LYS A 57 5.46 -26.32 -1.13
N TYR A 58 6.04 -25.41 -1.89
CA TYR A 58 5.79 -25.27 -3.32
C TYR A 58 6.98 -24.64 -4.04
N ASN A 59 7.03 -24.74 -5.36
CA ASN A 59 8.10 -24.14 -6.15
C ASN A 59 7.86 -22.63 -6.34
N TRP A 60 8.29 -21.82 -5.36
CA TRP A 60 8.17 -20.36 -5.40
C TRP A 60 8.92 -19.71 -6.57
N ARG A 61 9.95 -20.36 -7.13
CA ARG A 61 10.74 -19.82 -8.25
C ARG A 61 9.92 -19.65 -9.53
N LYS A 62 8.81 -20.39 -9.68
CA LYS A 62 7.87 -20.20 -10.80
C LYS A 62 7.24 -18.80 -10.80
N GLU A 63 7.13 -18.19 -9.62
CA GLU A 63 6.56 -16.86 -9.41
C GLU A 63 7.64 -15.79 -9.18
N ALA A 64 8.89 -16.06 -9.59
CA ALA A 64 10.01 -15.12 -9.41
C ALA A 64 9.77 -13.75 -10.03
N TRP A 65 8.89 -13.67 -11.03
CA TRP A 65 8.43 -12.41 -11.61
C TRP A 65 7.86 -11.45 -10.54
N ASN A 66 7.04 -11.95 -9.61
CA ASN A 66 6.43 -11.12 -8.57
C ASN A 66 7.48 -10.54 -7.61
N LEU A 67 8.58 -11.27 -7.39
CA LEU A 67 9.71 -10.81 -6.58
C LEU A 67 10.51 -9.72 -7.30
N PHE A 68 10.77 -9.90 -8.60
CA PHE A 68 11.40 -8.86 -9.42
C PHE A 68 10.55 -7.59 -9.44
N PHE A 69 9.24 -7.73 -9.61
CA PHE A 69 8.30 -6.62 -9.60
C PHE A 69 8.29 -5.86 -8.27
N VAL A 70 8.20 -6.55 -7.13
CA VAL A 70 8.25 -5.90 -5.80
C VAL A 70 9.59 -5.23 -5.56
N THR A 71 10.70 -5.81 -6.02
CA THR A 71 12.02 -5.18 -5.94
C THR A 71 12.04 -3.88 -6.75
N GLY A 72 11.45 -3.89 -7.96
CA GLY A 72 11.26 -2.70 -8.78
C GLY A 72 10.43 -1.62 -8.10
N ILE A 73 9.35 -1.97 -7.39
CA ILE A 73 8.55 -1.03 -6.59
C ILE A 73 9.41 -0.37 -5.50
N VAL A 74 10.20 -1.16 -4.77
CA VAL A 74 11.08 -0.63 -3.70
C VAL A 74 12.11 0.34 -4.26
N ILE A 75 12.78 -0.03 -5.36
CA ILE A 75 13.75 0.84 -6.04
C ILE A 75 13.05 2.09 -6.57
N GLY A 76 11.89 1.96 -7.20
CA GLY A 76 11.10 3.07 -7.72
C GLY A 76 10.67 4.04 -6.62
N GLY A 77 10.22 3.53 -5.46
CA GLY A 77 9.90 4.35 -4.30
C GLY A 77 11.12 5.06 -3.71
N PHE A 78 12.28 4.39 -3.66
CA PHE A 78 13.53 5.01 -3.23
C PHE A 78 13.97 6.14 -4.17
N VAL A 79 14.01 5.90 -5.47
CA VAL A 79 14.33 6.94 -6.48
C VAL A 79 13.30 8.07 -6.43
N GLY A 80 12.02 7.71 -6.30
CA GLY A 80 10.91 8.65 -6.13
C GLY A 80 11.10 9.59 -4.96
N ASN A 81 11.45 9.06 -3.79
CA ASN A 81 11.62 9.84 -2.58
C ASN A 81 12.88 10.73 -2.60
N PHE A 82 14.02 10.21 -3.06
CA PHE A 82 15.30 10.90 -2.93
C PHE A 82 15.67 11.78 -4.15
N TRP A 83 15.24 11.44 -5.37
CA TRP A 83 15.58 12.18 -6.60
C TRP A 83 14.39 12.95 -7.20
N LEU A 84 13.19 12.37 -7.11
CA LEU A 84 11.97 12.92 -7.70
C LEU A 84 10.99 13.47 -6.66
N GLY A 85 11.44 13.67 -5.42
CA GLY A 85 10.62 14.25 -4.35
C GLY A 85 10.14 15.64 -4.75
N ASN A 86 8.84 15.89 -4.58
CA ASN A 86 8.28 17.22 -4.71
C ASN A 86 8.72 18.07 -3.51
N PRO A 87 9.37 19.24 -3.72
CA PRO A 87 9.74 20.14 -2.64
C PRO A 87 8.54 20.86 -2.00
N ASP A 88 7.39 20.89 -2.67
CA ASP A 88 6.19 21.55 -2.15
C ASP A 88 5.57 20.78 -0.98
N ALA A 89 5.00 21.53 -0.04
CA ALA A 89 4.29 20.94 1.09
C ALA A 89 3.06 20.15 0.62
N ILE A 90 2.76 19.04 1.30
CA ILE A 90 1.59 18.23 0.98
C ILE A 90 0.32 19.02 1.29
N VAL A 91 -0.50 19.17 0.25
CA VAL A 91 -1.78 19.86 0.35
C VAL A 91 -2.80 18.88 0.93
N VAL A 92 -3.11 19.05 2.21
CA VAL A 92 -4.19 18.35 2.91
C VAL A 92 -5.34 19.34 3.09
N ALA A 93 -6.57 18.90 2.91
CA ALA A 93 -7.76 19.73 3.11
C ALA A 93 -7.80 20.30 4.53
N ASP A 94 -8.18 21.57 4.67
CA ASP A 94 -8.13 22.26 5.97
C ASP A 94 -9.05 21.60 7.01
N ASP A 95 -10.23 21.11 6.61
CA ASP A 95 -11.13 20.35 7.49
C ASP A 95 -10.48 19.07 8.03
N THR A 96 -9.69 18.39 7.18
CA THR A 96 -8.97 17.18 7.58
C THR A 96 -7.83 17.52 8.54
N ARG A 97 -7.10 18.62 8.29
CA ARG A 97 -6.07 19.10 9.22
C ARG A 97 -6.65 19.46 10.58
N GLN A 98 -7.78 20.16 10.62
CA GLN A 98 -8.45 20.52 11.88
C GLN A 98 -8.89 19.27 12.66
N THR A 99 -9.49 18.30 11.98
CA THR A 99 -9.95 17.05 12.61
C THR A 99 -8.78 16.23 13.15
N LEU A 100 -7.71 16.08 12.38
CA LEU A 100 -6.52 15.34 12.80
C LEU A 100 -5.76 16.06 13.93
N SER A 101 -5.71 17.40 13.90
CA SER A 101 -5.12 18.21 14.96
C SER A 101 -5.90 18.08 16.27
N ALA A 102 -7.23 18.02 16.22
CA ALA A 102 -8.06 17.76 17.38
C ALA A 102 -7.84 16.36 17.98
N LEU A 103 -7.34 15.41 17.17
CA LEU A 103 -6.98 14.06 17.58
C LEU A 103 -5.49 13.90 17.96
N GLY A 104 -4.74 15.00 18.04
CA GLY A 104 -3.35 15.01 18.51
C GLY A 104 -2.27 14.88 17.42
N VAL A 105 -2.63 14.87 16.14
CA VAL A 105 -1.67 14.86 15.03
C VAL A 105 -1.26 16.28 14.69
N THR A 106 0.02 16.60 14.81
CA THR A 106 0.54 17.97 14.66
C THR A 106 1.47 18.13 13.46
N ASP A 107 2.13 17.05 13.04
CA ASP A 107 3.03 17.06 11.89
C ASP A 107 2.33 16.63 10.59
N PHE A 108 2.21 17.58 9.66
CA PHE A 108 1.68 17.39 8.31
C PHE A 108 2.73 17.73 7.22
N SER A 109 4.01 17.81 7.59
CA SER A 109 5.09 18.16 6.66
C SER A 109 5.42 17.03 5.68
N GLY A 110 5.25 15.78 6.11
CA GLY A 110 5.54 14.58 5.33
C GLY A 110 4.31 13.81 4.85
N LEU A 111 4.54 12.79 4.03
CA LEU A 111 3.49 11.88 3.50
C LEU A 111 2.76 11.11 4.60
N MET A 112 3.43 10.93 5.74
CA MET A 112 2.90 10.27 6.92
C MET A 112 3.29 11.11 8.15
N PRO A 113 2.40 11.28 9.12
CA PRO A 113 2.68 12.05 10.32
C PRO A 113 3.77 11.38 11.16
N ALA A 114 4.87 12.11 11.42
CA ALA A 114 5.97 11.58 12.24
C ALA A 114 5.53 11.25 13.67
N ASP A 115 4.49 11.93 14.18
CA ASP A 115 3.87 11.69 15.48
C ASP A 115 3.49 10.22 15.72
N ILE A 116 3.20 9.48 14.64
CA ILE A 116 2.78 8.08 14.66
C ILE A 116 3.86 7.20 14.03
N PHE A 117 4.38 7.57 12.86
CA PHE A 117 5.18 6.69 12.00
C PHE A 117 6.70 6.92 12.09
N ALA A 118 7.18 7.78 13.00
CA ALA A 118 8.62 7.94 13.21
C ALA A 118 9.29 6.63 13.64
N VAL A 119 10.54 6.43 13.23
CA VAL A 119 11.35 5.24 13.59
C VAL A 119 11.51 5.11 15.11
N SER A 120 11.55 6.22 15.83
CA SER A 120 11.56 6.26 17.30
C SER A 120 10.31 5.63 17.93
N ASN A 121 9.18 5.62 17.21
CA ASN A 121 7.91 5.09 17.69
C ASN A 121 7.76 3.58 17.44
N VAL A 122 8.66 2.93 16.70
CA VAL A 122 8.53 1.51 16.30
C VAL A 122 8.41 0.58 17.51
N PHE A 123 9.18 0.85 18.57
CA PHE A 123 9.18 0.05 19.80
C PHE A 123 8.32 0.67 20.92
N THR A 124 7.45 1.62 20.61
CA THR A 124 6.51 2.21 21.57
C THR A 124 5.13 1.59 21.42
N LEU A 125 4.22 1.90 22.37
CA LEU A 125 2.82 1.51 22.27
C LEU A 125 2.19 2.01 20.95
N LYS A 126 2.58 3.19 20.47
CA LYS A 126 2.12 3.75 19.20
C LYS A 126 2.49 2.85 18.03
N GLY A 127 3.77 2.48 17.90
CA GLY A 127 4.25 1.58 16.85
C GLY A 127 3.64 0.19 16.95
N LEU A 128 3.49 -0.35 18.17
CA LEU A 128 2.87 -1.66 18.35
C LEU A 128 1.42 -1.69 17.85
N ILE A 129 0.63 -0.65 18.14
CA ILE A 129 -0.76 -0.57 17.69
C ILE A 129 -0.85 -0.29 16.18
N PHE A 130 -0.19 0.77 15.70
CA PHE A 130 -0.38 1.21 14.31
C PHE A 130 0.44 0.40 13.30
N LEU A 131 1.70 0.07 13.60
CA LEU A 131 2.57 -0.66 12.67
C LEU A 131 2.39 -2.18 12.80
N VAL A 132 2.50 -2.72 14.02
CA VAL A 132 2.51 -4.18 14.21
C VAL A 132 1.10 -4.75 14.12
N PHE A 133 0.17 -4.26 14.93
CA PHE A 133 -1.21 -4.75 14.90
C PHE A 133 -1.92 -4.36 13.61
N GLY A 134 -1.76 -3.12 13.13
CA GLY A 134 -2.25 -2.70 11.81
C GLY A 134 -1.70 -3.56 10.66
N GLY A 135 -0.38 -3.78 10.60
CA GLY A 135 0.25 -4.63 9.59
C GLY A 135 -0.21 -6.09 9.66
N PHE A 136 -0.39 -6.63 10.86
CA PHE A 136 -0.96 -7.96 11.07
C PHE A 136 -2.38 -8.07 10.50
N LEU A 137 -3.27 -7.12 10.82
CA LEU A 137 -4.64 -7.11 10.30
C LEU A 137 -4.68 -7.01 8.78
N VAL A 138 -3.84 -6.17 8.17
CA VAL A 138 -3.72 -6.05 6.72
C VAL A 138 -3.24 -7.36 6.10
N GLY A 139 -2.21 -8.01 6.67
CA GLY A 139 -1.70 -9.29 6.20
C GLY A 139 -2.73 -10.41 6.31
N PHE A 140 -3.40 -10.51 7.46
CA PHE A 140 -4.49 -11.47 7.70
C PHE A 140 -5.65 -11.26 6.72
N GLY A 141 -6.17 -10.03 6.61
CA GLY A 141 -7.29 -9.68 5.74
C GLY A 141 -6.99 -9.93 4.27
N THR A 142 -5.79 -9.55 3.81
CA THR A 142 -5.31 -9.82 2.45
C THR A 142 -5.31 -11.32 2.14
N ARG A 143 -4.89 -12.16 3.09
CA ARG A 143 -4.89 -13.61 2.90
C ARG A 143 -6.32 -14.17 2.91
N TYR A 144 -7.17 -13.67 3.79
CA TYR A 144 -8.57 -14.07 3.89
C TYR A 144 -9.34 -13.75 2.61
N ALA A 145 -9.12 -12.58 2.03
CA ALA A 145 -9.72 -12.16 0.77
C ALA A 145 -9.14 -12.88 -0.47
N GLY A 146 -7.98 -13.56 -0.33
CA GLY A 146 -7.29 -14.21 -1.45
C GLY A 146 -6.49 -13.25 -2.33
N GLY A 147 -6.30 -12.00 -1.90
CA GLY A 147 -5.60 -10.96 -2.65
C GLY A 147 -5.62 -9.62 -1.91
N CYS A 148 -4.74 -8.70 -2.34
CA CYS A 148 -4.72 -7.31 -1.87
C CYS A 148 -5.39 -6.37 -2.88
N THR A 149 -5.40 -5.07 -2.61
CA THR A 149 -5.91 -4.04 -3.52
C THR A 149 -5.26 -4.11 -4.90
N SER A 150 -3.95 -4.39 -4.98
CA SER A 150 -3.26 -4.54 -6.26
C SER A 150 -3.80 -5.73 -7.08
N GLY A 151 -4.15 -6.83 -6.41
CA GLY A 151 -4.69 -8.03 -7.06
C GLY A 151 -6.17 -7.92 -7.43
N HIS A 152 -7.01 -7.41 -6.53
CA HIS A 152 -8.45 -7.31 -6.78
C HIS A 152 -8.83 -6.04 -7.55
N ALA A 153 -8.35 -4.86 -7.12
CA ALA A 153 -8.80 -3.58 -7.67
C ALA A 153 -8.09 -3.24 -8.99
N ILE A 154 -6.79 -3.49 -9.11
CA ILE A 154 -6.05 -3.21 -10.35
C ILE A 154 -6.22 -4.38 -11.33
N MET A 155 -5.73 -5.57 -11.00
CA MET A 155 -5.75 -6.70 -11.93
C MET A 155 -7.15 -7.33 -12.09
N GLY A 156 -7.83 -7.61 -10.98
CA GLY A 156 -9.08 -8.37 -10.97
C GLY A 156 -10.25 -7.64 -11.62
N LEU A 157 -10.41 -6.33 -11.34
CA LEU A 157 -11.42 -5.50 -11.99
C LEU A 157 -11.15 -5.30 -13.48
N SER A 158 -9.88 -5.12 -13.88
CA SER A 158 -9.51 -5.08 -15.30
C SER A 158 -9.83 -6.37 -16.04
N ASN A 159 -9.84 -7.51 -15.33
CA ASN A 159 -10.25 -8.81 -15.87
C ASN A 159 -11.75 -9.12 -15.61
N LEU A 160 -12.56 -8.12 -15.23
CA LEU A 160 -14.01 -8.21 -15.02
C LEU A 160 -14.44 -9.30 -14.02
N GLN A 161 -13.60 -9.58 -13.02
CA GLN A 161 -13.88 -10.62 -12.04
C GLN A 161 -14.89 -10.15 -10.99
N TRP A 162 -16.06 -10.80 -10.94
CA TRP A 162 -17.09 -10.52 -9.95
C TRP A 162 -16.59 -10.61 -8.49
N PRO A 163 -15.82 -11.64 -8.08
CA PRO A 163 -15.29 -11.70 -6.71
C PRO A 163 -14.39 -10.51 -6.37
N SER A 164 -13.63 -10.00 -7.35
CA SER A 164 -12.74 -8.86 -7.17
C SER A 164 -13.50 -7.55 -7.00
N LEU A 165 -14.66 -7.40 -7.65
CA LEU A 165 -15.56 -6.27 -7.41
C LEU A 165 -16.10 -6.27 -5.98
N VAL A 166 -16.62 -7.42 -5.53
CA VAL A 166 -17.13 -7.56 -4.17
C VAL A 166 -16.02 -7.26 -3.14
N ALA A 167 -14.84 -7.86 -3.31
CA ALA A 167 -13.69 -7.61 -2.43
C ALA A 167 -13.30 -6.13 -2.38
N THR A 168 -13.24 -5.46 -3.54
CA THR A 168 -12.86 -4.05 -3.62
C THR A 168 -13.88 -3.14 -2.93
N LEU A 169 -15.18 -3.40 -3.10
CA LEU A 169 -16.24 -2.67 -2.40
C LEU A 169 -16.13 -2.88 -0.88
N SER A 170 -15.91 -4.12 -0.43
CA SER A 170 -15.70 -4.42 0.99
C SER A 170 -14.46 -3.73 1.56
N PHE A 171 -13.35 -3.66 0.81
CA PHE A 171 -12.15 -2.92 1.24
C PHE A 171 -12.43 -1.43 1.42
N MET A 172 -13.17 -0.83 0.49
CA MET A 172 -13.53 0.59 0.57
C MET A 172 -14.44 0.88 1.77
N ILE A 173 -15.49 0.07 1.95
CA ILE A 173 -16.41 0.19 3.10
C ILE A 173 -15.63 0.01 4.42
N GLY A 174 -14.76 -1.00 4.49
CA GLY A 174 -13.90 -1.22 5.65
C GLY A 174 -12.95 -0.06 5.92
N GLY A 175 -12.39 0.54 4.87
CA GLY A 175 -11.54 1.73 4.97
C GLY A 175 -12.28 2.94 5.54
N PHE A 176 -13.49 3.23 5.05
CA PHE A 176 -14.34 4.28 5.60
C PHE A 176 -14.73 4.01 7.05
N ALA A 177 -15.17 2.79 7.36
CA ALA A 177 -15.52 2.39 8.73
C ALA A 177 -14.31 2.52 9.67
N CYS A 178 -13.12 2.09 9.24
CA CYS A 178 -11.90 2.24 10.02
C CYS A 178 -11.57 3.72 10.27
N THR A 179 -11.63 4.55 9.23
CA THR A 179 -11.30 5.99 9.30
C THR A 179 -12.23 6.75 10.25
N HIS A 180 -13.52 6.41 10.27
CA HIS A 180 -14.50 7.13 11.09
C HIS A 180 -14.74 6.53 12.48
N LEU A 181 -14.53 5.23 12.67
CA LEU A 181 -14.84 4.54 13.94
C LEU A 181 -13.59 4.16 14.71
N LEU A 182 -12.62 3.51 14.05
CA LEU A 182 -11.46 2.93 14.72
C LEU A 182 -10.32 3.93 14.87
N LEU A 183 -10.03 4.70 13.83
CA LEU A 183 -8.90 5.64 13.82
C LEU A 183 -9.02 6.70 14.93
N PRO A 184 -10.16 7.40 15.14
CA PRO A 184 -10.28 8.39 16.21
C PRO A 184 -10.13 7.75 17.59
N PHE A 185 -10.65 6.54 17.77
CA PHE A 185 -10.53 5.77 19.01
C PHE A 185 -9.06 5.45 19.32
N PHE A 186 -8.32 4.92 18.35
CA PHE A 186 -6.90 4.63 18.54
C PHE A 186 -6.06 5.89 18.73
N LEU A 187 -6.32 6.96 17.98
CA LEU A 187 -5.58 8.21 18.14
C LEU A 187 -5.79 8.82 19.53
N HIS A 188 -7.03 8.88 20.03
CA HIS A 188 -7.31 9.40 21.38
C HIS A 188 -6.67 8.57 22.51
N PHE A 189 -6.51 7.26 22.31
CA PHE A 189 -5.89 6.39 23.30
C PHE A 189 -4.35 6.47 23.30
N VAL A 190 -3.75 6.86 22.17
CA VAL A 190 -2.31 6.71 21.91
C VAL A 190 -1.57 8.04 21.85
N LEU A 191 -2.25 9.13 21.46
CA LEU A 191 -1.73 10.50 21.41
C LEU A 191 -2.26 11.33 22.57
#